data_AF-A0A2V9BIV9-F1
#
_entry.id   AF-A0A2V9BIV9-F1
#
_cell.length_a   1.000
_cell.length_b   1.000
_cell.length_c   1.000
_cell.angle_alpha   90.00
_cell.angle_beta   90.00
_cell.angle_gamma   90.00
#
_symmetry.space_group_name_H-M   'P 1'
#
loop_
_entity.id
_entity.type
_entity.pdbx_description
1 polymer ?
#
loop_
_entity_poly.entity_id
_entity_poly.type
_entity_poly.pdbx_seq_one_letter_code
_entity_poly.pdbx_strand_id
1 'polypeptide(L)'
;QPAKSGLLVAGDLVFFGEGNGRLHAVNAKTGQILFTFDAPARVTNAGGASASPIAYVTEGREFIANAFGGNVPDRNNFTGNCSGVGRECDNPVGDAIIAFALPHRPEEDEDKDRDKE
;
A
#
# COMPACT_ATOMS: atom_id res chain seq x y z
N GLN A 1 14.78 0.90 -0.31
CA GLN A 1 15.29 -0.47 -0.13
C GLN A 1 15.02 -1.24 -1.43
N PRO A 2 15.62 -2.41 -1.71
CA PRO A 2 15.14 -3.23 -2.81
C PRO A 2 13.68 -3.67 -2.54
N ALA A 3 12.95 -4.01 -3.60
CA ALA A 3 11.62 -4.62 -3.48
C ALA A 3 11.69 -5.87 -2.59
N LYS A 4 10.77 -5.99 -1.64
CA LYS A 4 10.73 -7.07 -0.63
C LYS A 4 9.40 -7.84 -0.62
N SER A 5 8.49 -7.52 -1.54
CA SER A 5 7.22 -8.19 -1.74
C SER A 5 7.20 -9.06 -3.00
N GLY A 6 6.09 -9.77 -3.22
CA GLY A 6 5.70 -10.17 -4.58
C GLY A 6 5.27 -8.97 -5.43
N LEU A 7 4.87 -9.23 -6.67
CA LEU A 7 4.43 -8.20 -7.63
C LEU A 7 2.94 -8.36 -7.93
N LEU A 8 2.26 -7.25 -8.15
CA LEU A 8 0.92 -7.20 -8.75
C LEU A 8 0.98 -6.42 -10.05
N VAL A 9 0.50 -7.01 -11.13
CA VAL A 9 0.30 -6.32 -12.41
C VAL A 9 -1.19 -6.02 -12.55
N ALA A 10 -1.54 -4.75 -12.73
CA ALA A 10 -2.91 -4.29 -12.92
C ALA A 10 -2.95 -3.23 -14.03
N GLY A 11 -3.33 -3.66 -15.23
CA GLY A 11 -3.23 -2.83 -16.44
C GLY A 11 -1.78 -2.47 -16.77
N ASP A 12 -1.52 -1.18 -17.02
CA ASP A 12 -0.19 -0.66 -17.34
C ASP A 12 0.65 -0.32 -16.08
N LEU A 13 0.25 -0.81 -14.92
CA LEU A 13 0.91 -0.59 -13.64
C LEU A 13 1.44 -1.90 -13.03
N VAL A 14 2.61 -1.80 -12.39
CA VAL A 14 3.14 -2.83 -11.49
C VAL A 14 3.25 -2.26 -10.08
N PHE A 15 2.73 -2.98 -9.09
CA PHE A 15 2.82 -2.63 -7.68
C PHE A 15 3.79 -3.56 -6.95
N PHE A 16 4.59 -2.97 -6.06
CA PHE A 16 5.49 -3.70 -5.17
C PHE A 16 5.79 -2.90 -3.91
N GLY A 17 6.09 -3.59 -2.83
CA GLY A 17 6.44 -3.02 -1.53
C GLY A 17 7.90 -3.22 -1.14
N GLU A 18 8.36 -2.34 -0.26
CA GLU A 18 9.68 -2.35 0.35
C GLU A 18 9.60 -2.69 1.86
N GLY A 19 10.71 -3.17 2.42
CA GLY A 19 10.80 -3.49 3.85
C GLY A 19 10.64 -2.29 4.79
N ASN A 20 10.81 -1.06 4.30
CA ASN A 20 10.62 0.19 5.04
C ASN A 20 9.16 0.72 5.01
N GLY A 21 8.22 -0.07 4.51
CA GLY A 21 6.80 0.28 4.51
C GLY A 21 6.35 1.11 3.31
N ARG A 22 7.21 1.30 2.30
CA ARG A 22 6.80 1.95 1.05
C ARG A 22 6.12 0.97 0.10
N LEU A 23 5.00 1.38 -0.47
CA LEU A 23 4.34 0.71 -1.60
C LEU A 23 4.46 1.60 -2.83
N HIS A 24 4.98 1.06 -3.91
CA HIS A 24 5.17 1.76 -5.18
C HIS A 24 4.16 1.27 -6.22
N ALA A 25 3.76 2.17 -7.12
CA ALA A 25 3.21 1.82 -8.42
C ALA A 25 4.12 2.39 -9.50
N VAL A 26 4.52 1.54 -10.44
CA VAL A 26 5.40 1.91 -11.54
C VAL A 26 4.72 1.66 -12.87
N ASN A 27 5.09 2.42 -13.89
CA ASN A 27 4.72 2.12 -15.27
C ASN A 27 5.30 0.74 -15.66
N ALA A 28 4.46 -0.17 -16.11
CA ALA A 28 4.86 -1.56 -16.41
C ALA A 28 5.89 -1.69 -17.55
N LYS A 29 5.92 -0.71 -18.47
CA LYS A 29 6.83 -0.72 -19.63
C LYS A 29 8.17 -0.05 -19.33
N THR A 30 8.17 1.03 -18.55
CA THR A 30 9.37 1.85 -18.33
C THR A 30 10.00 1.68 -16.96
N GLY A 31 9.26 1.13 -15.99
CA GLY A 31 9.68 1.06 -14.59
C GLY A 31 9.67 2.41 -13.87
N GLN A 32 9.19 3.48 -14.49
CA GLN A 32 9.09 4.79 -13.86
C GLN A 32 8.12 4.74 -12.67
N ILE A 33 8.56 5.21 -11.50
CA ILE A 33 7.69 5.38 -10.34
C ILE A 33 6.66 6.47 -10.62
N LEU A 34 5.39 6.08 -10.58
CA LEU A 34 4.24 6.98 -10.78
C LEU A 34 3.56 7.32 -9.45
N PHE A 35 3.67 6.43 -8.47
CA PHE A 35 3.09 6.59 -7.15
C PHE A 35 3.97 5.96 -6.08
N THR A 36 3.98 6.57 -4.90
CA THR A 36 4.57 6.00 -3.69
C THR A 36 3.70 6.33 -2.49
N PHE A 37 3.27 5.29 -1.79
CA PHE A 37 2.68 5.41 -0.47
C PHE A 37 3.75 5.11 0.58
N ASP A 38 4.05 6.10 1.42
CA ASP A 38 4.91 5.93 2.59
C ASP A 38 4.00 5.68 3.80
N ALA A 39 3.92 4.42 4.23
CA ALA A 39 3.03 3.99 5.32
C ALA A 39 3.49 4.52 6.69
N PRO A 40 4.79 4.45 7.07
CA PRO A 40 5.26 5.04 8.32
C PRO A 40 4.90 6.52 8.50
N ALA A 41 4.91 7.30 7.41
CA ALA A 41 4.55 8.71 7.43
C ALA A 41 3.03 8.98 7.54
N ARG A 42 2.17 7.98 7.31
CA ARG A 42 0.70 8.17 7.17
C ARG A 42 -0.13 7.33 8.12
N VAL A 43 0.38 6.21 8.59
CA VAL A 43 -0.31 5.26 9.45
C VAL A 43 0.59 4.94 10.64
N THR A 44 0.15 5.34 11.83
CA THR A 44 0.89 5.12 13.06
C THR A 44 1.23 3.64 13.22
N ASN A 45 2.52 3.35 13.40
CA ASN A 45 3.06 2.02 13.58
C ASN A 45 2.91 1.05 12.39
N ALA A 46 2.53 1.47 11.18
CA ALA A 46 2.48 0.55 10.04
C ALA A 46 3.89 0.10 9.62
N GLY A 47 4.18 -1.21 9.72
CA GLY A 47 5.48 -1.79 9.39
C GLY A 47 5.77 -1.95 7.89
N GLY A 48 6.68 -2.88 7.56
CA GLY A 48 7.14 -3.12 6.19
C GLY A 48 6.05 -3.58 5.21
N ALA A 49 6.15 -3.19 3.95
CA ALA A 49 5.21 -3.57 2.89
C ALA A 49 5.62 -4.91 2.23
N SER A 50 5.97 -5.92 3.03
CA SER A 50 6.59 -7.17 2.52
C SER A 50 5.58 -8.19 1.97
N ALA A 51 4.27 -7.98 2.18
CA ALA A 51 3.24 -8.84 1.61
C ALA A 51 3.09 -8.61 0.10
N SER A 52 2.56 -9.60 -0.62
CA SER A 52 2.22 -9.40 -2.04
C SER A 52 0.97 -8.53 -2.16
N PRO A 53 0.99 -7.43 -2.94
CA PRO A 53 -0.21 -6.65 -3.18
C PRO A 53 -1.28 -7.48 -3.92
N ILE A 54 -2.55 -7.18 -3.68
CA ILE A 54 -3.69 -7.81 -4.36
C ILE A 54 -4.59 -6.76 -5.01
N ALA A 55 -5.24 -7.14 -6.11
CA ALA A 55 -6.33 -6.36 -6.72
C ALA A 55 -7.66 -7.05 -6.46
N TYR A 56 -8.72 -6.28 -6.20
CA TYR A 56 -10.09 -6.78 -6.14
C TYR A 56 -11.10 -5.70 -6.56
N VAL A 57 -12.30 -6.13 -6.93
CA VAL A 57 -13.42 -5.25 -7.31
C VAL A 57 -14.60 -5.54 -6.40
N THR A 58 -15.23 -4.50 -5.88
CA THR A 58 -16.49 -4.59 -5.13
C THR A 58 -17.34 -3.36 -5.41
N GLU A 59 -18.66 -3.55 -5.54
CA GLU A 59 -19.61 -2.47 -5.85
C GLU A 59 -19.20 -1.63 -7.08
N GLY A 60 -18.61 -2.28 -8.10
CA GLY A 60 -18.14 -1.62 -9.31
C GLY A 60 -16.90 -0.74 -9.13
N ARG A 61 -16.22 -0.80 -7.98
CA ARG A 61 -14.99 -0.04 -7.68
C ARG A 61 -13.79 -0.96 -7.55
N GLU A 62 -12.68 -0.55 -8.17
CA GLU A 62 -11.41 -1.26 -8.13
C GLU A 62 -10.56 -0.83 -6.93
N PHE A 63 -9.91 -1.81 -6.29
CA PHE A 63 -9.05 -1.60 -5.15
C PHE A 63 -7.74 -2.35 -5.31
N ILE A 64 -6.66 -1.73 -4.83
CA ILE A 64 -5.39 -2.38 -4.57
C ILE A 64 -5.23 -2.47 -3.06
N ALA A 65 -5.00 -3.65 -2.50
CA ALA A 65 -4.71 -3.81 -1.08
C ALA A 65 -3.33 -4.39 -0.84
N ASN A 66 -2.70 -3.94 0.25
CA ASN A 66 -1.47 -4.53 0.73
C ASN A 66 -1.48 -4.65 2.25
N ALA A 67 -0.87 -5.72 2.76
CA ALA A 67 -0.59 -5.86 4.18
C ALA A 67 0.78 -5.27 4.50
N PHE A 68 0.82 -4.46 5.55
CA PHE A 68 1.98 -3.80 6.12
C PHE A 68 2.24 -4.43 7.48
N GLY A 69 3.50 -4.73 7.78
CA GLY A 69 3.90 -5.47 8.97
C GLY A 69 5.19 -6.23 8.69
N GLY A 70 5.37 -7.40 9.29
CA GLY A 70 6.38 -8.36 8.84
C GLY A 70 7.83 -7.83 8.82
N ASN A 71 8.33 -7.37 9.97
CA ASN A 71 9.74 -6.98 10.12
C ASN A 71 10.60 -8.19 10.49
N VAL A 72 11.07 -8.92 9.47
CA VAL A 72 12.14 -9.92 9.57
C VAL A 72 13.16 -9.58 8.48
N PRO A 73 14.26 -8.83 8.78
CA PRO A 73 15.31 -9.16 9.75
C PRO A 73 15.75 -8.03 10.74
N ASP A 74 15.08 -6.87 10.82
CA ASP A 74 15.51 -5.75 11.70
C ASP A 74 15.13 -5.90 13.19
N ARG A 75 14.65 -7.08 13.61
CA ARG A 75 14.33 -7.37 15.02
C ARG A 75 15.53 -7.30 15.97
N ASN A 76 16.76 -7.24 15.45
CA ASN A 76 17.99 -7.11 16.24
C ASN A 76 18.44 -5.65 16.42
N ASN A 77 17.78 -4.67 15.77
CA ASN A 77 18.12 -3.25 15.84
C ASN A 77 16.99 -2.42 16.48
N PHE A 78 16.37 -2.92 17.55
CA PHE A 78 15.51 -2.13 18.45
C PHE A 78 16.28 -1.03 19.23
N THR A 79 17.52 -0.72 18.85
CA THR A 79 18.25 0.45 19.35
C THR A 79 17.73 1.69 18.63
N GLY A 80 16.48 2.02 18.92
CA GLY A 80 15.74 3.14 18.40
C GLY A 80 14.47 3.27 19.24
N ASN A 81 14.03 4.49 19.49
CA ASN A 81 13.10 4.88 20.56
C ASN A 81 11.63 4.44 20.34
N CYS A 82 11.41 3.20 19.87
CA CYS A 82 10.17 2.63 19.33
C CYS A 82 9.10 2.30 20.38
N SER A 83 9.25 2.80 21.61
CA SER A 83 8.25 2.68 22.67
C SER A 83 7.54 4.02 22.85
N GLY A 84 6.41 4.21 22.16
CA GLY A 84 5.45 5.24 22.51
C GLY A 84 4.86 6.03 21.34
N VAL A 85 3.61 6.45 21.55
CA VAL A 85 2.86 7.37 20.68
C VAL A 85 3.68 8.66 20.47
N GLY A 86 3.84 9.09 19.21
CA GLY A 86 4.44 10.39 18.89
C GLY A 86 5.95 10.42 18.72
N ARG A 87 6.62 9.27 18.49
CA ARG A 87 8.02 9.23 18.03
C ARG A 87 8.12 8.59 16.65
N GLU A 88 8.80 9.29 15.73
CA GLU A 88 9.10 8.84 14.38
C GLU A 88 10.08 7.67 14.46
N CYS A 89 9.59 6.48 14.12
CA CYS A 89 10.41 5.28 14.09
C CYS A 89 10.97 5.13 12.68
N ASP A 90 12.29 4.97 12.55
CA ASP A 90 12.89 4.60 11.26
C ASP A 90 12.37 3.24 10.75
N ASN A 91 11.85 2.40 11.67
CA ASN A 91 11.18 1.14 11.35
C ASN A 91 10.03 0.80 12.34
N PRO A 92 8.82 1.31 12.13
CA PRO A 92 7.67 1.04 13.00
C PRO A 92 7.30 -0.46 13.10
N VAL A 93 6.77 -0.87 14.25
CA VAL A 93 6.30 -2.24 14.53
C VAL A 93 4.80 -2.27 14.77
N GLY A 94 4.07 -2.64 13.72
CA GLY A 94 2.63 -2.80 13.76
C GLY A 94 2.11 -3.31 12.44
N ASP A 95 0.94 -3.92 12.51
CA ASP A 95 0.30 -4.57 11.37
C ASP A 95 -0.87 -3.71 10.90
N ALA A 96 -0.96 -3.52 9.58
CA ALA A 96 -2.06 -2.82 8.95
C ALA A 96 -2.40 -3.46 7.61
N ILE A 97 -3.67 -3.44 7.23
CA ILE A 97 -4.10 -3.70 5.86
C ILE A 97 -4.64 -2.39 5.32
N ILE A 98 -4.09 -1.93 4.19
CA ILE A 98 -4.48 -0.66 3.57
C ILE A 98 -4.97 -0.96 2.16
N ALA A 99 -6.19 -0.50 1.85
CA ALA A 99 -6.77 -0.55 0.52
C ALA A 99 -6.75 0.84 -0.13
N PHE A 100 -6.31 0.89 -1.38
CA PHE A 100 -6.17 2.08 -2.20
C PHE A 100 -7.21 2.02 -3.32
N ALA A 101 -7.91 3.12 -3.53
CA ALA A 101 -8.79 3.33 -4.68
C ALA A 101 -8.70 4.77 -5.12
N LEU A 102 -9.04 5.04 -6.38
CA LEU A 102 -9.27 6.40 -6.83
C LEU A 102 -10.46 7.02 -6.06
N PRO A 103 -10.47 8.36 -5.88
CA PRO A 103 -11.59 9.05 -5.25
C PRO A 103 -12.92 8.66 -5.91
N HIS A 104 -13.91 8.31 -5.09
CA HIS A 104 -15.26 8.01 -5.59
C HIS A 104 -15.92 9.30 -6.08
N ARG A 105 -16.42 9.30 -7.32
CA ARG A 105 -17.28 10.39 -7.83
C ARG A 105 -18.72 9.89 -7.85
N PRO A 106 -19.62 10.46 -7.02
CA PRO A 106 -21.00 10.01 -6.90
C PRO A 106 -21.79 10.01 -8.21
N GLU A 107 -21.42 10.87 -9.17
CA GLU A 107 -22.09 10.99 -10.47
C GLU A 107 -22.04 9.70 -11.32
N GLU A 108 -21.09 8.79 -11.06
CA GLU A 108 -20.96 7.51 -11.78
C GLU A 108 -21.96 6.44 -11.33
N ASP A 109 -22.61 6.63 -10.17
CA ASP A 109 -23.64 5.73 -9.66
C ASP A 109 -25.02 6.07 -10.27
N GLU A 110 -25.31 7.34 -10.53
CA GLU A 110 -26.59 7.79 -11.10
C GLU A 110 -26.78 7.35 -12.56
N ASP A 111 -25.71 7.27 -13.35
CA ASP A 111 -25.80 6.81 -14.75
C ASP A 111 -26.14 5.32 -14.86
N LYS A 112 -25.73 4.49 -13.89
CA LYS A 112 -26.03 3.05 -13.90
C LYS A 112 -27.48 2.71 -13.54
N ASP A 113 -28.21 3.66 -12.95
CA ASP A 113 -29.63 3.49 -12.63
C ASP A 113 -30.55 4.10 -13.70
N ARG A 114 -30.05 5.05 -14.52
CA ARG A 114 -30.78 5.57 -15.69
C ARG A 114 -30.85 4.60 -16.87
N ASP A 115 -29.89 3.68 -16.99
CA ASP A 115 -29.86 2.66 -18.06
C ASP A 115 -30.69 1.40 -17.73
N LYS A 116 -31.42 1.39 -16.60
CA LYS A 116 -32.27 0.28 -16.15
C LYS A 116 -33.77 0.54 -16.32
N GLU A 117 -34.17 1.65 -16.92
CA GLU A 117 -35.56 2.00 -17.25
C GLU A 117 -35.79 2.02 -18.77
#